data_AF-A0A960JHF1-F1
#
_entry.id   AF-A0A960JHF1-F1
#
_cell.length_a   1.000
_cell.length_b   1.000
_cell.length_c   1.000
_cell.angle_alpha   90.00
_cell.angle_beta   90.00
_cell.angle_gamma   90.00
#
_symmetry.space_group_name_H-M   'P 1'
#
loop_
_entity.id
_entity.type
_entity.pdbx_description
1 polymer ?
#
loop_
_entity_poly.entity_id
_entity_poly.type
_entity_poly.pdbx_seq_one_letter_code
_entity_poly.pdbx_strand_id
1 'polypeptide(L)'
;LPSLESLDSLMYKTACLAFAGLAMLLITGAIWANESWGRPWGFDSKETGALIAWLTYAAFLHTRISRGWSGRSSAYFAIVGFLLVIFTYLGVSYLLPGLHSYA
;
A
#
# COMPACT_ATOMS: atom_id res chain seq x y z
N LEU A 1 10.50 17.26 -20.98
CA LEU A 1 9.75 16.38 -20.05
C LEU A 1 9.58 15.01 -20.71
N PRO A 2 9.54 13.90 -19.95
CA PRO A 2 9.30 12.57 -20.49
C PRO A 2 7.94 12.49 -21.22
N SER A 3 7.78 11.53 -22.15
CA SER A 3 6.48 11.31 -22.81
C SER A 3 5.44 10.75 -21.82
N LEU A 4 4.17 11.01 -22.08
CA LEU A 4 3.06 10.48 -21.26
C LEU A 4 3.09 8.95 -21.18
N GLU A 5 3.46 8.29 -22.27
CA GLU A 5 3.64 6.84 -22.32
C GLU A 5 4.77 6.35 -21.42
N SER A 6 5.88 7.10 -21.37
CA SER A 6 7.00 6.78 -20.47
C SER A 6 6.59 6.92 -19.00
N LEU A 7 5.82 7.95 -18.66
CA LEU A 7 5.31 8.16 -17.30
C LEU A 7 4.32 7.06 -16.90
N ASP A 8 3.41 6.69 -17.79
CA ASP A 8 2.42 5.64 -17.54
C ASP A 8 3.07 4.25 -17.40
N SER A 9 4.11 3.95 -18.21
CA SER A 9 4.94 2.74 -18.05
C SER A 9 5.69 2.72 -16.72
N LEU A 10 6.25 3.87 -16.30
CA LEU A 10 6.92 4.00 -15.02
C LEU A 10 5.94 3.76 -13.86
N MET A 11 4.77 4.38 -13.91
CA MET A 11 3.72 4.19 -12.91
C MET A 11 3.35 2.72 -12.76
N TYR A 12 3.12 2.01 -13.87
CA TYR A 12 2.84 0.58 -13.84
C TYR A 12 3.94 -0.23 -13.16
N LYS A 13 5.21 -0.02 -13.56
CA LYS A 13 6.36 -0.72 -12.97
C LYS A 13 6.49 -0.45 -11.47
N THR A 14 6.35 0.81 -11.06
CA THR A 14 6.40 1.19 -9.65
C THR A 14 5.24 0.61 -8.85
N ALA A 15 4.04 0.50 -9.42
CA ALA A 15 2.90 -0.14 -8.77
C ALA A 15 3.11 -1.65 -8.59
N CYS A 16 3.70 -2.34 -9.57
CA CYS A 16 4.10 -3.74 -9.41
C CYS A 16 5.11 -3.91 -8.26
N LEU A 17 6.11 -3.03 -8.19
CA LEU A 17 7.09 -3.04 -7.11
C LEU A 17 6.43 -2.76 -5.75
N ALA A 18 5.53 -1.78 -5.67
CA ALA A 18 4.78 -1.47 -4.46
C ALA A 18 3.91 -2.64 -4.01
N PHE A 19 3.21 -3.31 -4.94
CA PHE A 19 2.39 -4.48 -4.65
C PHE A 19 3.23 -5.63 -4.06
N ALA A 20 4.36 -5.96 -4.67
CA ALA A 20 5.27 -7.00 -4.17
C ALA A 20 5.91 -6.59 -2.83
N GLY A 21 6.34 -5.32 -2.71
CA GLY A 21 6.93 -4.77 -1.49
C GLY A 21 5.95 -4.77 -0.31
N LEU A 22 4.70 -4.39 -0.55
CA LEU A 22 3.63 -4.42 0.46
C LEU A 22 3.27 -5.86 0.87
N ALA A 23 3.33 -6.82 -0.06
CA ALA A 23 3.15 -8.23 0.29
C ALA A 23 4.26 -8.72 1.23
N MET A 24 5.52 -8.40 0.91
CA MET A 24 6.66 -8.72 1.79
C MET A 24 6.51 -8.05 3.15
N LEU A 25 6.09 -6.78 3.18
CA LEU A 25 5.83 -6.04 4.41
C LEU A 25 4.74 -6.70 5.27
N LEU A 26 3.64 -7.15 4.66
CA LEU A 26 2.57 -7.83 5.39
C LEU A 26 3.07 -9.13 6.02
N ILE A 27 3.88 -9.90 5.28
CA ILE A 27 4.47 -11.15 5.76
C ILE A 27 5.45 -10.88 6.91
N THR A 28 6.39 -9.96 6.73
CA THR A 28 7.39 -9.64 7.77
C THR A 28 6.75 -8.97 8.98
N GLY A 29 5.74 -8.13 8.76
CA GLY A 29 4.94 -7.51 9.81
C GLY A 29 4.19 -8.56 10.64
N ALA A 30 3.56 -9.55 10.00
CA ALA A 30 2.88 -10.63 10.70
C ALA A 30 3.83 -11.50 11.53
N ILE A 31 5.03 -11.80 11.01
CA ILE A 31 6.07 -12.50 11.77
C ILE A 31 6.46 -11.69 13.01
N TRP A 32 6.74 -10.40 12.85
CA TRP A 32 7.12 -9.53 13.95
C TRP A 32 5.99 -9.34 14.98
N ALA A 33 4.73 -9.24 14.54
CA ALA A 33 3.56 -9.17 15.41
C ALA A 33 3.44 -10.43 16.29
N ASN A 34 3.71 -11.61 15.71
CA ASN A 34 3.71 -12.87 16.44
C ASN A 34 4.78 -12.89 17.54
N GLU A 35 6.00 -12.44 17.23
CA GLU A 35 7.09 -12.36 18.22
C GLU A 35 6.82 -11.31 19.31
N SER A 36 6.16 -10.20 18.96
CA SER A 36 5.96 -9.07 19.89
C SER A 36 4.74 -9.24 20.80
N TRP A 37 3.67 -9.83 20.28
CA TRP A 37 2.37 -9.91 20.99
C TRP A 37 1.73 -11.30 20.98
N GLY A 38 2.44 -12.33 20.52
CA GLY A 38 1.97 -13.72 20.53
C GLY A 38 0.87 -14.04 19.51
N ARG A 39 0.60 -13.15 18.55
CA ARG A 39 -0.35 -13.37 17.46
C ARG A 39 0.15 -12.77 16.15
N PRO A 40 -0.01 -13.44 15.00
CA PRO A 40 0.48 -12.94 13.71
C PRO A 40 -0.38 -11.82 13.11
N TRP A 41 -1.61 -11.64 13.60
CA TRP A 41 -2.52 -10.60 13.11
C TRP A 41 -3.55 -10.26 14.19
N GLY A 42 -3.79 -8.97 14.41
CA GLY A 42 -4.73 -8.43 15.39
C GLY A 42 -5.78 -7.47 14.84
N PHE A 43 -5.77 -7.17 13.54
CA PHE A 43 -6.58 -6.12 12.91
C PHE A 43 -6.41 -4.75 13.57
N ASP A 44 -5.21 -4.43 14.03
CA ASP A 44 -4.93 -3.07 14.49
C ASP A 44 -4.90 -2.08 13.30
N SER A 45 -4.90 -0.78 13.59
CA SER A 45 -4.98 0.25 12.57
C SER A 45 -3.82 0.21 11.56
N LYS A 46 -2.61 -0.24 11.94
CA LYS A 46 -1.47 -0.37 11.01
C LYS A 46 -1.62 -1.61 10.15
N GLU A 47 -1.95 -2.74 10.75
CA GLU A 47 -2.21 -4.00 10.04
C GLU A 47 -3.33 -3.84 9.01
N THR A 48 -4.45 -3.26 9.43
CA THR A 48 -5.62 -3.02 8.57
C THR A 48 -5.28 -2.02 7.46
N GLY A 49 -4.57 -0.93 7.78
CA GLY A 49 -4.14 0.06 6.79
C GLY A 49 -3.19 -0.53 5.75
N ALA A 50 -2.24 -1.37 6.18
CA ALA A 50 -1.30 -2.03 5.27
C ALA A 50 -2.01 -3.00 4.32
N LEU A 51 -3.03 -3.73 4.82
CA LEU A 51 -3.87 -4.59 4.00
C LEU A 51 -4.69 -3.79 2.98
N ILE A 52 -5.31 -2.68 3.38
CA ILE A 52 -6.07 -1.79 2.49
C ILE A 52 -5.16 -1.20 1.41
N ALA A 53 -3.95 -0.76 1.76
CA ALA A 53 -2.97 -0.27 0.80
C ALA A 53 -2.61 -1.36 -0.21
N TRP A 54 -2.30 -2.58 0.26
CA TRP A 54 -1.99 -3.72 -0.62
C TRP A 54 -3.13 -4.05 -1.58
N LEU A 55 -4.37 -4.12 -1.09
CA LEU A 55 -5.57 -4.34 -1.92
C LEU A 55 -5.82 -3.22 -2.92
N THR A 56 -5.48 -1.96 -2.57
CA THR A 56 -5.60 -0.83 -3.50
C THR A 56 -4.65 -0.98 -4.68
N TYR A 57 -3.39 -1.35 -4.42
CA TYR A 57 -2.43 -1.65 -5.50
C TYR A 57 -2.83 -2.90 -6.30
N ALA A 58 -3.40 -3.92 -5.66
CA ALA A 58 -3.97 -5.09 -6.34
C ALA A 58 -5.10 -4.68 -7.31
N ALA A 59 -6.04 -3.85 -6.86
CA ALA A 59 -7.13 -3.36 -7.68
C ALA A 59 -6.63 -2.49 -8.85
N PHE A 60 -5.61 -1.66 -8.61
CA PHE A 60 -4.97 -0.89 -9.67
C PHE A 60 -4.37 -1.81 -10.75
N LEU A 61 -3.57 -2.80 -10.36
CA LEU A 61 -2.96 -3.74 -11.31
C LEU A 61 -4.03 -4.58 -12.03
N HIS A 62 -5.06 -5.01 -11.31
CA HIS A 62 -6.18 -5.76 -11.89
C HIS A 62 -6.93 -4.93 -12.94
N THR A 63 -7.30 -3.69 -12.65
CA THR A 63 -7.95 -2.80 -13.63
C THR A 63 -7.05 -2.50 -14.82
N ARG A 64 -5.73 -2.39 -14.61
CA ARG A 64 -4.76 -2.19 -15.68
C ARG A 64 -4.69 -3.38 -16.64
N ILE A 65 -4.62 -4.60 -16.10
CA ILE A 65 -4.53 -5.83 -16.90
C ILE A 65 -5.87 -6.15 -17.57
N SER A 66 -6.99 -6.02 -16.85
CA SER A 66 -8.31 -6.42 -17.34
C SER A 66 -8.99 -5.39 -18.24
N ARG A 67 -8.78 -4.09 -18.00
CA ARG A 67 -9.48 -2.99 -18.71
C ARG A 67 -8.57 -2.03 -19.46
N GLY A 68 -7.25 -2.27 -19.45
CA GLY A 68 -6.28 -1.42 -20.17
C GLY A 68 -6.24 0.03 -19.70
N TRP A 69 -6.61 0.29 -18.44
CA TRP A 69 -6.72 1.66 -17.92
C TRP A 69 -5.40 2.42 -17.97
N SER A 70 -5.34 3.52 -18.73
CA SER A 70 -4.17 4.39 -18.85
C SER A 70 -4.49 5.87 -18.63
N GLY A 71 -3.46 6.68 -18.37
CA GLY A 71 -3.59 8.13 -18.25
C GLY A 71 -4.26 8.58 -16.94
N ARG A 72 -5.30 9.44 -17.02
CA ARG A 72 -5.88 10.13 -15.86
C ARG A 72 -6.42 9.19 -14.78
N SER A 73 -7.12 8.12 -15.15
CA SER A 73 -7.64 7.14 -14.20
C SER A 73 -6.51 6.44 -13.44
N SER A 74 -5.41 6.12 -14.13
CA SER A 74 -4.22 5.53 -13.54
C SER A 74 -3.55 6.48 -12.53
N ALA A 75 -3.51 7.78 -12.86
CA ALA A 75 -2.94 8.81 -11.98
C ALA A 75 -3.71 8.96 -10.67
N TYR A 76 -5.05 8.95 -10.69
CA TYR A 76 -5.84 9.01 -9.47
C TYR A 76 -5.59 7.82 -8.55
N PHE A 77 -5.48 6.60 -9.09
CA PHE A 77 -5.17 5.42 -8.30
C PHE A 77 -3.77 5.49 -7.66
N ALA A 78 -2.77 5.97 -8.40
CA ALA A 78 -1.43 6.14 -7.87
C ALA A 78 -1.41 7.14 -6.70
N ILE A 79 -2.14 8.26 -6.82
CA ILE A 79 -2.26 9.26 -5.75
C ILE A 79 -2.96 8.65 -4.52
N VAL A 80 -4.10 8.00 -4.71
CA VAL A 80 -4.87 7.40 -3.61
C VAL A 80 -4.06 6.30 -2.90
N GLY A 81 -3.42 5.40 -3.67
CA GLY A 81 -2.56 4.35 -3.11
C GLY A 81 -1.40 4.91 -2.30
N PHE A 82 -0.75 5.97 -2.81
CA PHE A 82 0.34 6.64 -2.11
C PHE A 82 -0.13 7.31 -0.81
N LEU A 83 -1.27 8.01 -0.83
CA LEU A 83 -1.85 8.62 0.36
C LEU A 83 -2.25 7.57 1.42
N LEU A 84 -2.77 6.41 1.00
CA LEU A 84 -3.09 5.31 1.91
C LEU A 84 -1.84 4.75 2.60
N VAL A 85 -0.73 4.60 1.87
CA VAL A 85 0.56 4.19 2.46
C VAL A 85 1.02 5.24 3.47
N ILE A 86 1.02 6.53 3.11
CA ILE A 86 1.38 7.62 4.02
C ILE A 86 0.51 7.60 5.28
N PHE A 87 -0.81 7.48 5.13
CA PHE A 87 -1.73 7.45 6.25
C PHE A 87 -1.51 6.23 7.13
N THR A 88 -1.26 5.06 6.55
CA THR A 88 -0.99 3.82 7.31
C THR A 88 0.26 3.94 8.17
N TYR A 89 1.33 4.54 7.64
CA TYR A 89 2.61 4.64 8.35
C TYR A 89 2.71 5.85 9.28
N LEU A 90 2.34 7.03 8.78
CA LEU A 90 2.44 8.28 9.53
C LEU A 90 1.11 8.57 10.25
N GLY A 91 -0.01 8.53 9.53
CA GLY A 91 -1.33 8.83 10.10
C GLY A 91 -1.66 7.95 11.30
N VAL A 92 -1.52 6.62 11.17
CA VAL A 92 -1.80 5.71 12.29
C VAL A 92 -0.83 5.91 13.46
N SER A 93 0.44 6.23 13.19
CA SER A 93 1.43 6.42 14.26
C SER A 93 1.21 7.71 15.07
N TYR A 94 0.71 8.78 14.44
CA TYR A 94 0.57 10.09 15.08
C TYR A 94 -0.86 10.49 15.44
N LEU A 95 -1.87 9.94 14.76
CA LEU A 95 -3.27 10.38 14.88
C LEU A 95 -4.18 9.36 15.56
N LEU A 96 -3.78 8.08 15.63
CA LEU A 96 -4.61 7.02 16.19
C LEU A 96 -3.96 6.41 17.44
N PRO A 97 -4.73 6.17 18.52
CA PRO A 97 -4.24 5.42 19.67
C PRO A 97 -4.04 3.95 19.29
N GLY A 98 -2.89 3.36 19.64
CA GLY A 98 -2.59 1.96 19.35
C GLY A 98 -1.26 1.48 19.93
N LEU A 99 -1.04 0.16 19.88
CA LEU A 99 0.17 -0.54 20.38
C LEU A 99 1.50 -0.06 19.78
N HIS A 100 1.44 0.85 18.80
CA HIS A 100 2.58 1.43 18.10
C HIS A 100 2.74 2.94 18.32
N SER A 101 1.99 3.51 19.27
CA SER A 101 2.26 4.86 19.75
C SER A 101 3.47 4.78 20.68
N TYR A 102 4.66 4.97 20.13
CA TYR A 102 5.84 5.27 20.92
C TYR A 102 5.78 6.75 21.29
N ALA A 103 4.95 7.08 22.27
CA ALA A 103 5.04 8.33 23.00
C ALA A 103 6.18 8.23 24.03
#